data_AF-A0A372J0P2-F1
#
_entry.id   AF-A0A372J0P2-F1
#
_cell.length_a   1.000
_cell.length_b   1.000
_cell.length_c   1.000
_cell.angle_alpha   90.00
_cell.angle_beta   90.00
_cell.angle_gamma   90.00
#
_symmetry.space_group_name_H-M   'P 1'
#
loop_
_entity.id
_entity.type
_entity.pdbx_description
1 polymer ?
#
loop_
_entity_poly.entity_id
_entity_poly.type
_entity_poly.pdbx_seq_one_letter_code
_entity_poly.pdbx_strand_id
1 'polypeptide(L)'
;MGHFCGDRLRHARLAAGLTREDLAQQAGVRSADRVRDWRRGAHAPQARYVPRLAAALGVDPVALYDVDPARPTLRVLRLARGLSLEQLAQLAGVPIMTCQRIEQGRGHRHDLTALNRVSRALGIPAGARTRDPASAGGHVPCNDVGGYHLADGGGAARGRVQGARPGAEPFDVRA
;
A
#
# COMPACT_ATOMS: atom_id res chain seq x y z
N MET A 1 -14.59 -3.41 2.77
CA MET A 1 -14.30 -2.30 1.84
C MET A 1 -12.79 -2.07 1.87
N GLY A 2 -12.11 -1.95 0.73
CA GLY A 2 -10.66 -1.74 0.73
C GLY A 2 -10.30 -0.30 1.11
N HIS A 3 -9.74 -0.12 2.30
CA HIS A 3 -9.33 1.18 2.82
C HIS A 3 -7.84 1.42 2.56
N PHE A 4 -7.45 2.67 2.34
CA PHE A 4 -6.03 3.02 2.20
C PHE A 4 -5.35 2.83 3.56
N CYS A 5 -4.20 2.15 3.59
CA CYS A 5 -3.54 1.78 4.83
C CYS A 5 -2.24 2.59 5.03
N GLY A 6 -2.23 3.44 6.06
CA GLY A 6 -1.10 4.29 6.39
C GLY A 6 0.17 3.51 6.77
N ASP A 7 0.01 2.35 7.42
CA ASP A 7 1.15 1.50 7.79
C ASP A 7 1.77 0.80 6.59
N ARG A 8 0.97 0.34 5.63
CA ARG A 8 1.50 -0.20 4.35
C ARG A 8 2.28 0.88 3.59
N LEU A 9 1.78 2.11 3.56
CA LEU A 9 2.52 3.26 3.01
C LEU A 9 3.83 3.51 3.77
N ARG A 10 3.80 3.45 5.11
CA ARG A 10 5.00 3.62 5.95
C ARG A 10 6.05 2.55 5.64
N HIS A 11 5.64 1.29 5.61
CA HIS A 11 6.51 0.15 5.39
C HIS A 11 7.13 0.19 3.99
N ALA A 12 6.33 0.41 2.95
CA ALA A 12 6.83 0.55 1.58
C ALA A 12 7.85 1.70 1.47
N ARG A 13 7.58 2.84 2.10
CA ARG A 13 8.51 3.99 2.10
C ARG A 13 9.84 3.66 2.75
N LEU A 14 9.81 2.98 3.91
CA LEU A 14 11.03 2.57 4.61
C LEU A 14 11.82 1.53 3.81
N ALA A 15 11.12 0.57 3.18
CA ALA A 15 11.75 -0.44 2.32
C ALA A 15 12.39 0.18 1.07
N ALA A 16 11.81 1.25 0.52
CA ALA A 16 12.37 2.02 -0.58
C ALA A 16 13.49 2.99 -0.14
N GLY A 17 13.82 3.07 1.15
CA GLY A 17 14.86 3.98 1.67
C GLY A 17 14.51 5.47 1.59
N LEU A 18 13.24 5.82 1.37
CA LEU A 18 12.82 7.21 1.15
C LEU A 18 12.49 7.93 2.45
N THR A 19 12.86 9.21 2.57
CA THR A 19 12.29 10.11 3.58
C THR A 19 10.84 10.49 3.22
N ARG A 20 10.14 11.23 4.09
CA ARG A 20 8.78 11.70 3.75
C ARG A 20 8.84 12.77 2.68
N GLU A 21 9.89 13.57 2.74
CA GLU A 21 10.25 14.64 1.83
C GLU A 21 10.55 14.08 0.44
N ASP A 22 11.36 13.01 0.36
CA ASP A 22 11.65 12.33 -0.91
C ASP A 22 10.38 11.76 -1.54
N LEU A 23 9.56 11.06 -0.77
CA LEU A 23 8.31 10.50 -1.27
C LEU A 23 7.35 11.60 -1.74
N ALA A 24 7.27 12.72 -1.02
CA ALA A 24 6.44 13.86 -1.43
C ALA A 24 6.94 14.43 -2.77
N GLN A 25 8.25 14.65 -2.90
CA GLN A 25 8.86 15.17 -4.12
C GLN A 25 8.63 14.22 -5.31
N GLN A 26 8.95 12.94 -5.15
CA GLN A 26 8.82 11.93 -6.21
C GLN A 26 7.36 11.71 -6.62
N ALA A 27 6.42 11.73 -5.67
CA ALA A 27 5.00 11.58 -5.96
C ALA A 27 4.31 12.89 -6.41
N GLY A 28 5.03 14.01 -6.51
CA GLY A 28 4.50 15.32 -6.89
C GLY A 28 3.49 15.87 -5.88
N VAL A 29 3.71 15.63 -4.59
CA VAL A 29 2.92 16.10 -3.46
C VAL A 29 3.58 17.34 -2.89
N ARG A 30 2.81 18.43 -2.77
CA ARG A 30 3.34 19.76 -2.37
C ARG A 30 4.04 19.82 -1.00
N SER A 31 3.74 18.91 -0.07
CA SER A 31 4.31 18.91 1.27
C SER A 31 4.38 17.50 1.86
N ALA A 32 5.47 17.23 2.58
CA ALA A 32 5.68 16.02 3.38
C ALA A 32 4.63 15.86 4.51
N ASP A 33 3.95 16.92 4.92
CA ASP A 33 2.86 16.84 5.89
C ASP A 33 1.68 16.04 5.37
N ARG A 34 1.36 16.12 4.07
CA ARG A 34 0.30 15.25 3.50
C ARG A 34 0.69 13.79 3.57
N VAL A 35 1.95 13.46 3.27
CA VAL A 35 2.48 12.10 3.40
C VAL A 35 2.41 11.64 4.85
N ARG A 36 2.77 12.51 5.81
CA ARG A 36 2.64 12.24 7.24
C ARG A 36 1.19 11.93 7.63
N ASP A 37 0.24 12.72 7.17
CA ASP A 37 -1.18 12.60 7.52
C ASP A 37 -1.78 11.31 6.93
N TRP A 38 -1.44 10.98 5.68
CA TRP A 38 -1.84 9.70 5.06
C TRP A 38 -1.24 8.50 5.78
N ARG A 39 0.04 8.58 6.16
CA ARG A 39 0.75 7.53 6.89
C ARG A 39 0.17 7.31 8.29
N ARG A 40 -0.32 8.36 8.96
CA ARG A 40 -1.02 8.26 10.25
C ARG A 40 -2.48 7.82 10.11
N GLY A 41 -2.98 7.64 8.89
CA GLY A 41 -4.38 7.29 8.63
C GLY A 41 -5.36 8.44 8.91
N ALA A 42 -4.89 9.69 9.06
CA ALA A 42 -5.77 10.82 9.35
C ALA A 42 -6.78 11.03 8.20
N HIS A 43 -6.31 10.92 6.96
CA HIS A 43 -7.14 10.93 5.76
C HIS A 43 -6.53 10.04 4.68
N ALA A 44 -7.35 9.56 3.75
CA ALA A 44 -6.86 8.86 2.56
C ALA A 44 -6.39 9.86 1.47
N PRO A 45 -5.40 9.51 0.64
CA PRO A 45 -5.04 10.31 -0.52
C PRO A 45 -6.19 10.36 -1.53
N GLN A 46 -6.27 11.47 -2.26
CA GLN A 46 -7.13 11.55 -3.44
C GLN A 46 -6.64 10.56 -4.51
N ALA A 47 -7.57 10.00 -5.29
CA ALA A 47 -7.29 8.91 -6.24
C ALA A 47 -6.02 9.15 -7.06
N ARG A 48 -5.89 10.33 -7.69
CA ARG A 48 -4.73 10.68 -8.55
C ARG A 48 -3.34 10.51 -7.91
N TYR A 49 -3.23 10.53 -6.58
CA TYR A 49 -1.94 10.37 -5.89
C TYR A 49 -1.55 8.91 -5.69
N VAL A 50 -2.52 7.99 -5.68
CA VAL A 50 -2.30 6.56 -5.42
C VAL A 50 -1.30 5.95 -6.41
N PRO A 51 -1.46 6.05 -7.74
CA PRO A 51 -0.48 5.52 -8.67
C PRO A 51 0.89 6.23 -8.59
N ARG A 52 0.92 7.52 -8.23
CA ARG A 52 2.18 8.28 -8.08
C ARG A 52 2.98 7.83 -6.87
N LEU A 53 2.29 7.62 -5.74
CA LEU A 53 2.90 7.07 -4.53
C LEU A 53 3.43 5.67 -4.80
N ALA A 54 2.63 4.81 -5.43
CA ALA A 54 3.02 3.45 -5.77
C ALA A 54 4.26 3.42 -6.69
N ALA A 55 4.29 4.28 -7.71
CA ALA A 55 5.43 4.42 -8.62
C ALA A 55 6.71 4.89 -7.90
N ALA A 56 6.61 5.91 -7.04
CA ALA A 56 7.74 6.39 -6.24
C ALA A 56 8.28 5.30 -5.29
N LEU A 57 7.40 4.44 -4.79
CA LEU A 57 7.73 3.36 -3.87
C LEU A 57 8.18 2.06 -4.57
N GLY A 58 8.03 1.96 -5.88
CA GLY A 58 8.31 0.73 -6.63
C GLY A 58 7.38 -0.44 -6.27
N VAL A 59 6.13 -0.17 -5.86
CA VAL A 59 5.14 -1.20 -5.47
C VAL A 59 3.90 -1.16 -6.36
N ASP A 60 3.13 -2.25 -6.37
CA ASP A 60 1.79 -2.23 -6.95
C ASP A 60 0.85 -1.31 -6.15
N PRO A 61 0.03 -0.45 -6.78
CA PRO A 61 -0.83 0.49 -6.04
C PRO A 61 -1.88 -0.18 -5.17
N VAL A 62 -2.31 -1.41 -5.48
CA VAL A 62 -3.23 -2.21 -4.65
C VAL A 62 -2.58 -2.56 -3.31
N ALA A 63 -1.25 -2.72 -3.27
CA ALA A 63 -0.52 -3.04 -2.04
C ALA A 63 -0.59 -1.94 -0.97
N LEU A 64 -1.04 -0.72 -1.33
CA LEU A 64 -1.27 0.38 -0.39
C LEU A 64 -2.64 0.30 0.31
N TYR A 65 -3.47 -0.68 -0.03
CA TYR A 65 -4.80 -0.88 0.54
C TYR A 65 -4.84 -2.09 1.46
N ASP A 66 -5.74 -2.04 2.43
CA ASP A 66 -6.03 -3.16 3.32
C ASP A 66 -7.03 -4.12 2.67
N VAL A 67 -6.54 -4.87 1.68
CA VAL A 67 -7.26 -5.92 0.95
C VAL A 67 -6.33 -7.08 0.65
N ASP A 68 -6.92 -8.24 0.34
CA ASP A 68 -6.20 -9.30 -0.36
C ASP A 68 -5.81 -8.80 -1.77
N PRO A 69 -4.51 -8.65 -2.10
CA PRO A 69 -4.06 -8.19 -3.41
C PRO A 69 -4.44 -9.16 -4.54
N ALA A 70 -4.71 -10.44 -4.25
CA ALA A 70 -5.21 -11.38 -5.24
C ALA A 70 -6.69 -11.17 -5.57
N ARG A 71 -7.43 -10.44 -4.72
CA ARG A 71 -8.88 -10.22 -4.85
C ARG A 71 -9.26 -8.78 -4.49
N PRO A 72 -8.70 -7.76 -5.18
CA PRO A 72 -9.01 -6.37 -4.89
C PRO A 72 -10.45 -6.04 -5.27
N THR A 73 -11.09 -5.12 -4.55
CA THR A 73 -12.44 -4.67 -4.94
C THR A 73 -12.39 -3.73 -6.15
N LEU A 74 -13.50 -3.59 -6.88
CA LEU A 74 -13.61 -2.63 -8.01
C LEU A 74 -13.24 -1.20 -7.59
N ARG A 75 -13.61 -0.80 -6.38
CA ARG A 75 -13.23 0.49 -5.80
C ARG A 75 -11.71 0.63 -5.66
N VAL A 76 -11.03 -0.39 -5.15
CA VAL A 76 -9.56 -0.37 -5.00
C VAL A 76 -8.90 -0.32 -6.37
N LEU A 77 -9.38 -1.10 -7.34
CA LEU A 77 -8.87 -1.09 -8.71
C LEU A 77 -9.03 0.27 -9.39
N ARG A 78 -10.16 0.94 -9.17
CA ARG A 78 -10.38 2.32 -9.62
C ARG A 78 -9.36 3.28 -9.00
N LEU A 79 -9.21 3.23 -7.68
CA LEU A 79 -8.31 4.14 -6.97
C LEU A 79 -6.84 3.85 -7.30
N ALA A 80 -6.45 2.59 -7.48
CA ALA A 80 -5.12 2.16 -7.91
C ALA A 80 -4.75 2.75 -9.27
N ARG A 81 -5.73 2.88 -10.19
CA ARG A 81 -5.58 3.58 -11.48
C ARG A 81 -5.62 5.11 -11.38
N GLY A 82 -5.83 5.65 -10.19
CA GLY A 82 -5.92 7.08 -9.96
C GLY A 82 -7.23 7.74 -10.38
N LEU A 83 -8.27 6.95 -10.64
CA LEU A 83 -9.54 7.43 -11.17
C LEU A 83 -10.49 7.90 -10.07
N SER A 84 -11.08 9.08 -10.25
CA SER A 84 -12.28 9.49 -9.51
C SER A 84 -13.48 8.65 -9.94
N LEU A 85 -14.54 8.65 -9.13
CA LEU A 85 -15.76 7.94 -9.47
C LEU A 85 -16.42 8.49 -10.74
N GLU A 86 -16.36 9.81 -10.93
CA GLU A 86 -16.82 10.51 -12.12
C GLU A 86 -16.02 10.12 -13.37
N GLN A 87 -14.69 10.07 -13.26
CA GLN A 87 -13.83 9.63 -14.37
C GLN A 87 -14.12 8.18 -14.76
N LEU A 88 -14.30 7.28 -13.80
CA LEU A 88 -14.70 5.89 -14.10
C LEU A 88 -16.05 5.84 -14.81
N ALA A 89 -17.04 6.60 -14.33
CA ALA A 89 -18.38 6.64 -14.91
C ALA A 89 -18.34 7.14 -16.36
N GLN A 90 -17.58 8.20 -16.63
CA GLN A 90 -17.34 8.73 -17.97
C GLN A 90 -16.66 7.68 -18.88
N LEU A 91 -15.60 7.03 -18.40
CA LEU A 91 -14.88 5.99 -19.14
C LEU A 91 -15.75 4.76 -19.44
N ALA A 92 -16.62 4.38 -18.51
CA ALA A 92 -17.51 3.24 -18.66
C ALA A 92 -18.80 3.58 -19.44
N GLY A 93 -19.10 4.86 -19.67
CA GLY A 93 -20.36 5.29 -20.30
C GLY A 93 -21.58 4.88 -19.47
N VAL A 94 -21.51 5.06 -18.15
CA VAL A 94 -22.59 4.78 -17.21
C VAL A 94 -22.77 5.95 -16.22
N PRO A 95 -23.97 6.15 -15.64
CA PRO A 95 -24.16 7.18 -14.62
C PRO A 95 -23.28 6.98 -13.38
N ILE A 96 -22.84 8.07 -12.76
CA ILE A 96 -21.99 8.04 -11.54
C ILE A 96 -22.63 7.20 -10.42
N MET A 97 -23.93 7.36 -10.21
CA MET A 97 -24.69 6.59 -9.20
C MET A 97 -24.69 5.08 -9.49
N THR A 98 -24.66 4.69 -10.77
CA THR A 98 -24.56 3.27 -11.18
C THR A 98 -23.20 2.71 -10.80
N CYS A 99 -22.10 3.43 -11.09
CA CYS A 99 -20.76 3.06 -10.61
C CYS A 99 -20.71 2.94 -9.09
N GLN A 100 -21.27 3.89 -8.36
CA GLN A 100 -21.27 3.87 -6.89
C GLN A 100 -21.97 2.64 -6.33
N ARG A 101 -23.16 2.32 -6.86
CA ARG A 101 -23.94 1.15 -6.48
C ARG A 101 -23.16 -0.14 -6.76
N ILE A 102 -22.59 -0.26 -7.96
CA ILE A 102 -21.73 -1.38 -8.36
C ILE A 102 -20.57 -1.54 -7.37
N GLU A 103 -19.84 -0.47 -7.03
CA GLU A 103 -18.73 -0.54 -6.06
C GLU A 103 -19.14 -0.94 -4.64
N GLN A 104 -20.40 -0.69 -4.27
CA GLN A 104 -20.97 -1.08 -2.97
C GLN A 104 -21.52 -2.50 -2.96
N GLY A 105 -21.40 -3.26 -4.06
CA GLY A 105 -22.05 -4.56 -4.22
C GLY A 105 -23.58 -4.46 -4.38
N ARG A 106 -24.14 -3.25 -4.39
CA ARG A 106 -25.58 -2.99 -4.49
C ARG A 106 -25.97 -2.91 -5.97
N GLY A 107 -26.87 -3.77 -6.45
CA GLY A 107 -27.35 -3.72 -7.84
C GLY A 107 -26.72 -4.73 -8.80
N HIS A 108 -25.79 -5.58 -8.35
CA HIS A 108 -25.25 -6.70 -9.14
C HIS A 108 -26.31 -7.68 -9.66
N ARG A 109 -27.51 -7.70 -9.06
CA ARG A 109 -28.64 -8.54 -9.53
C ARG A 109 -29.42 -7.98 -10.72
N HIS A 110 -29.22 -6.72 -11.13
CA HIS A 110 -30.15 -6.09 -12.09
C HIS A 110 -29.52 -5.43 -13.33
N ASP A 111 -28.20 -5.17 -13.38
CA ASP A 111 -27.58 -4.62 -14.60
C ASP A 111 -26.16 -5.18 -14.85
N LEU A 112 -26.11 -6.36 -15.47
CA LEU A 112 -24.87 -7.00 -15.91
C LEU A 112 -24.15 -6.19 -17.01
N THR A 113 -24.89 -5.42 -17.80
CA THR A 113 -24.32 -4.60 -18.87
C THR A 113 -23.49 -3.47 -18.30
N ALA A 114 -24.02 -2.73 -17.32
CA ALA A 114 -23.26 -1.68 -16.64
C ALA A 114 -22.05 -2.23 -15.90
N LEU A 115 -22.20 -3.38 -15.22
CA LEU A 115 -21.08 -4.06 -14.57
C LEU A 115 -19.97 -4.39 -15.57
N ASN A 116 -20.31 -5.01 -16.71
CA ASN A 116 -19.35 -5.36 -17.75
C ASN A 116 -18.62 -4.12 -18.31
N ARG A 117 -19.33 -3.01 -18.50
CA ARG A 117 -18.71 -1.74 -18.93
C ARG A 117 -17.71 -1.22 -17.90
N VAL A 118 -18.07 -1.23 -16.62
CA VAL A 118 -17.17 -0.84 -15.51
C VAL A 118 -15.95 -1.76 -15.43
N SER A 119 -16.14 -3.08 -15.47
CA SER A 119 -15.04 -4.05 -15.45
C SER A 119 -14.08 -3.83 -16.63
N ARG A 120 -14.61 -3.61 -17.83
CA ARG A 120 -13.80 -3.32 -19.03
C ARG A 120 -13.05 -2.00 -18.90
N ALA A 121 -13.68 -0.94 -18.36
CA ALA A 121 -13.02 0.34 -18.12
C ALA A 121 -11.88 0.23 -17.09
N LEU A 122 -11.98 -0.70 -16.14
CA LEU A 122 -10.91 -1.05 -15.20
C LEU A 122 -9.89 -2.06 -15.76
N GLY A 123 -10.06 -2.53 -17.00
CA GLY A 123 -9.17 -3.48 -17.65
C GLY A 123 -9.26 -4.91 -17.10
N ILE A 124 -10.42 -5.30 -16.55
CA ILE A 124 -10.64 -6.63 -15.95
C ILE A 124 -11.67 -7.38 -16.80
N PRO A 125 -11.41 -8.64 -17.19
CA PRO A 125 -12.39 -9.44 -17.91
C PRO A 125 -13.61 -9.70 -17.00
N ALA A 126 -14.82 -9.55 -17.56
CA ALA A 126 -16.11 -9.67 -16.87
C ALA A 126 -16.32 -10.98 -16.07
N GLY A 127 -15.49 -12.01 -16.28
CA GLY A 127 -15.52 -13.28 -15.56
C GLY A 127 -14.69 -13.32 -14.27
N ALA A 128 -13.75 -12.39 -14.06
CA ALA A 128 -12.93 -12.33 -12.86
C ALA A 128 -13.70 -11.66 -11.72
N ARG A 129 -14.65 -12.40 -11.12
CA ARG A 129 -15.45 -11.89 -10.00
C ARG A 129 -14.55 -11.70 -8.79
N THR A 130 -14.20 -10.45 -8.50
CA THR A 130 -13.75 -10.01 -7.17
C THR A 130 -14.98 -10.04 -6.26
N ARG A 131 -15.32 -11.22 -5.75
CA ARG A 131 -16.47 -11.39 -4.85
C ARG A 131 -16.17 -10.72 -3.51
N ASP A 132 -17.16 -10.04 -2.92
CA ASP A 132 -17.06 -9.46 -1.58
C ASP A 132 -16.65 -10.54 -0.55
N PRO A 133 -15.74 -10.23 0.40
CA PRO A 133 -15.17 -11.20 1.35
C PRO A 133 -16.11 -11.59 2.51
N ALA A 134 -17.43 -11.60 2.31
CA ALA A 134 -18.35 -12.08 3.35
C ALA A 134 -18.25 -13.61 3.59
N SER A 135 -17.32 -14.32 2.94
CA SER A 135 -17.11 -15.75 3.13
C SER A 135 -15.65 -16.13 2.81
N ALA A 136 -14.93 -16.58 3.84
CA ALA A 136 -13.62 -17.23 3.83
C ALA A 136 -12.35 -16.36 3.77
N GLY A 137 -11.62 -16.36 4.90
CA GLY A 137 -10.15 -16.41 4.93
C GLY A 137 -9.43 -15.16 5.47
N GLY A 138 -9.12 -15.17 6.77
CA GLY A 138 -7.97 -14.48 7.41
C GLY A 138 -7.56 -13.11 6.85
N HIS A 139 -8.39 -12.08 7.05
CA HIS A 139 -7.94 -10.70 6.93
C HIS A 139 -7.11 -10.35 8.17
N VAL A 140 -5.80 -10.11 8.01
CA VAL A 140 -5.01 -9.43 9.04
C VAL A 140 -5.29 -7.94 8.88
N PRO A 141 -6.11 -7.33 9.75
CA PRO A 141 -6.39 -5.91 9.65
C PRO A 141 -5.10 -5.14 9.86
N CYS A 142 -4.96 -3.97 9.22
CA CYS A 142 -3.79 -3.09 9.42
C CYS A 142 -3.51 -2.71 10.90
N ASN A 143 -4.43 -3.00 11.85
CA ASN A 143 -4.24 -2.79 13.28
C ASN A 143 -3.49 -3.90 14.04
N ASP A 144 -3.14 -5.03 13.41
CA ASP A 144 -2.46 -6.17 14.07
C ASP A 144 -0.96 -6.28 13.72
N VAL A 145 -0.27 -5.14 13.74
CA VAL A 145 1.20 -5.08 13.91
C VAL A 145 1.50 -4.53 15.30
N GLY A 146 0.84 -5.08 16.30
CA GLY A 146 1.09 -4.81 17.71
C GLY A 146 2.03 -5.85 18.32
N GLY A 147 3.27 -5.44 18.58
CA GLY A 147 4.16 -6.17 19.50
C GLY A 147 5.58 -6.38 18.98
N TYR A 148 6.35 -5.30 18.82
CA TYR A 148 7.79 -5.43 19.08
C TYR A 148 7.94 -5.71 20.58
N HIS A 149 7.94 -6.98 20.95
CA HIS A 149 8.39 -7.41 22.26
C HIS A 149 9.90 -7.17 22.31
N LEU A 150 10.29 -6.00 22.84
CA LEU A 150 11.63 -5.79 23.39
C LEU A 150 11.75 -6.72 24.60
N ALA A 151 12.29 -7.92 24.38
CA ALA A 151 12.89 -8.69 25.46
C ALA A 151 14.36 -8.29 25.58
N ASP A 152 14.62 -7.47 26.59
CA ASP A 152 15.95 -7.19 27.11
C ASP A 152 16.46 -8.41 27.90
N GLY A 153 17.76 -8.70 27.75
CA GLY A 153 18.60 -9.32 28.79
C GLY A 153 18.56 -10.84 29.00
N GLY A 154 19.71 -11.48 28.74
CA GLY A 154 20.29 -12.41 29.71
C GLY A 154 20.74 -13.79 29.21
N GLY A 155 22.07 -14.01 29.19
CA GLY A 155 22.63 -15.25 29.73
C GLY A 155 23.29 -16.25 28.77
N ALA A 156 24.61 -16.07 28.60
CA ALA A 156 25.67 -17.09 28.67
C ALA A 156 25.58 -18.41 27.88
N ALA A 157 26.55 -18.64 26.99
CA ALA A 157 27.46 -19.81 27.06
C ALA A 157 28.69 -19.71 26.12
N ARG A 158 29.85 -19.61 26.76
CA ARG A 158 31.13 -20.31 26.51
C ARG A 158 31.66 -20.49 25.08
N GLY A 159 32.86 -19.94 24.88
CA GLY A 159 33.84 -20.40 23.89
C GLY A 159 35.19 -19.72 24.11
N ARG A 160 35.99 -20.22 25.06
CA ARG A 160 37.37 -19.80 25.31
C ARG A 160 38.28 -20.47 24.26
N VAL A 161 39.06 -19.71 23.51
CA VAL A 161 40.38 -20.17 23.03
C VAL A 161 41.39 -19.02 23.11
N GLN A 162 42.47 -19.35 23.81
CA GLN A 162 43.66 -18.58 24.13
C GLN A 162 44.49 -18.29 22.87
N GLY A 163 45.22 -17.17 22.82
CA GLY A 163 46.42 -17.10 21.95
C GLY A 163 46.94 -15.72 21.57
N ALA A 164 47.94 -15.26 22.34
CA ALA A 164 49.09 -14.46 21.91
C ALA A 164 48.92 -13.02 21.36
N ARG A 165 49.30 -12.06 22.23
CA ARG A 165 50.11 -10.88 21.85
C ARG A 165 51.59 -11.33 21.75
N PRO A 166 52.53 -10.68 21.01
CA PRO A 166 52.83 -9.24 21.18
C PRO A 166 53.36 -8.44 19.96
N GLY A 167 53.22 -7.10 20.06
CA GLY A 167 54.26 -6.11 19.76
C GLY A 167 54.58 -5.75 18.30
N ALA A 168 54.25 -4.52 17.89
CA ALA A 168 55.15 -3.65 17.12
C ALA A 168 54.65 -2.19 17.10
N GLU A 169 55.56 -1.31 17.51
CA GLU A 169 55.63 0.15 17.59
C GLU A 169 55.03 0.99 16.43
N PRO A 170 54.79 2.31 16.64
CA PRO A 170 54.33 3.23 15.62
C PRO A 170 55.49 3.84 14.80
N PHE A 171 55.33 4.00 13.49
CA PHE A 171 56.24 4.81 12.67
C PHE A 171 55.49 5.74 11.73
N ASP A 172 55.56 7.02 12.11
CA ASP A 172 55.92 8.21 11.35
C ASP A 172 55.24 8.61 10.03
N VAL A 173 54.93 9.91 10.01
CA VAL A 173 54.30 10.69 8.95
C VAL A 173 55.40 11.28 8.08
N ARG A 174 55.34 11.07 6.76
CA ARG A 174 55.94 11.98 5.77
C ARG A 174 55.45 11.71 4.36
N ALA A 175 54.78 12.70 3.76
CA ALA A 175 55.36 13.59 2.75
C ALA A 175 54.44 14.80 2.57
#